data_AF-T1AQ79-F1
#
_entry.id   AF-T1AQ79-F1
#
_cell.length_a   1.000
_cell.length_b   1.000
_cell.length_c   1.000
_cell.angle_alpha   90.00
_cell.angle_beta   90.00
_cell.angle_gamma   90.00
#
_symmetry.space_group_name_H-M   'P 1'
#
loop_
_entity.id
_entity.type
_entity.pdbx_description
1 polymer ?
#
loop_
_entity_poly.entity_id
_entity_poly.type
_entity_poly.pdbx_seq_one_letter_code
_entity_poly.pdbx_strand_id
1 'polypeptide(L)'
;ERLAKQGLITYAALFTQLAAALAVRSAAGVAPPFDHVVVDESQDVSVAQLRFLAALAGNRGNGLFFAGDLGQRIFQTPFSWKSLGVDIRGRSRTLHINYRTSHQIRMQADRLLGPEVSDVDGNSEDRRGTISVFNGPVPVIRTFADTAGEVAAVTQWLLARIAEGMPPHEIGIFVRSDAEMSRAQAVADAAALPYRVLDDTVEITAGIAALCTMHLAKGLEFRAVAVMACDDEIIPLQSRIESVSDNADLDEIYSTERHLLYVACTRARDHLMVTCVDPGSEFLEDLQC
;
A
#
# COMPACT_ATOMS: atom_id res chain seq x y z
N GLU A 1 -9.20 -5.32 30.65
CA GLU A 1 -8.84 -5.55 32.09
C GLU A 1 -7.41 -6.03 32.33
N ARG A 2 -6.88 -7.01 31.59
CA ARG A 2 -5.50 -7.53 31.81
C ARG A 2 -4.39 -6.48 31.60
N LEU A 3 -4.46 -5.70 30.52
CA LEU A 3 -3.48 -4.65 30.20
C LEU A 3 -3.49 -3.49 31.23
N ALA A 4 -4.69 -3.07 31.66
CA ALA A 4 -4.85 -1.99 32.64
C ALA A 4 -4.22 -2.33 34.00
N LYS A 5 -4.27 -3.60 34.42
CA LYS A 5 -3.60 -4.08 35.65
C LYS A 5 -2.07 -4.01 35.55
N GLN A 6 -1.51 -3.98 34.34
CA GLN A 6 -0.07 -3.85 34.08
C GLN A 6 0.34 -2.40 33.76
N GLY A 7 -0.59 -1.44 33.82
CA GLY A 7 -0.32 -0.05 33.43
C GLY A 7 -0.09 0.14 31.93
N LEU A 8 -0.47 -0.85 31.10
CA LEU A 8 -0.33 -0.80 29.65
C LEU A 8 -1.63 -0.37 28.99
N ILE A 9 -1.52 0.37 27.88
CA ILE A 9 -2.64 0.78 27.04
C ILE A 9 -2.37 0.38 25.59
N THR A 10 -3.43 0.11 24.84
CA THR A 10 -3.32 -0.11 23.38
C THR A 10 -3.15 1.24 22.67
N TYR A 11 -2.63 1.23 21.44
CA TYR A 11 -2.58 2.44 20.60
C TYR A 11 -3.97 3.08 20.41
N ALA A 12 -5.01 2.28 20.15
CA ALA A 12 -6.37 2.79 20.03
C ALA A 12 -6.86 3.45 21.35
N ALA A 13 -6.51 2.88 22.50
CA ALA A 13 -6.85 3.47 23.80
C ALA A 13 -6.09 4.78 24.04
N LEU A 14 -4.81 4.86 23.64
CA LEU A 14 -4.01 6.09 23.70
C LEU A 14 -4.70 7.24 22.94
N PHE A 15 -5.05 7.03 21.66
CA PHE A 15 -5.71 8.06 20.86
C PHE A 15 -7.08 8.45 21.43
N THR A 16 -7.85 7.46 21.90
CA THR A 16 -9.17 7.71 22.51
C THR A 16 -9.06 8.56 23.78
N GLN A 17 -8.08 8.27 24.65
CA GLN A 17 -7.84 9.03 25.87
C GLN A 17 -7.34 10.46 25.57
N LEU A 18 -6.46 10.62 24.59
CA LEU A 18 -5.98 11.92 24.14
C LEU A 18 -7.12 12.78 23.57
N ALA A 19 -8.00 12.20 22.74
CA ALA A 19 -9.17 12.89 22.21
C ALA A 19 -10.10 13.38 23.33
N ALA A 20 -10.36 12.52 24.33
CA ALA A 20 -11.16 12.88 25.50
C ALA A 20 -10.53 14.02 26.32
N ALA A 21 -9.21 13.97 26.55
CA ALA A 21 -8.49 15.01 27.28
C ALA A 21 -8.54 16.35 26.55
N LEU A 22 -8.39 16.36 25.22
CA LEU A 22 -8.51 17.57 24.40
C LEU A 22 -9.93 18.14 24.43
N ALA A 23 -10.96 17.28 24.40
CA ALA A 23 -12.35 17.72 24.51
C ALA A 23 -12.63 18.41 25.86
N VAL A 24 -12.11 17.87 26.97
CA VAL A 24 -12.22 18.49 28.30
C VAL A 24 -11.53 19.86 28.33
N ARG A 25 -10.33 19.98 27.74
CA ARG A 25 -9.61 21.27 27.63
C ARG A 25 -10.40 22.29 26.81
N SER A 26 -10.94 21.87 25.67
CA SER A 26 -11.77 22.72 24.82
C SER A 26 -13.03 23.20 25.56
N ALA A 27 -13.67 22.32 26.34
CA ALA A 27 -14.83 22.69 27.17
C ALA A 27 -14.48 23.69 28.28
N ALA A 28 -13.24 23.67 28.76
CA ALA A 28 -12.69 24.65 29.70
C ALA A 28 -12.21 25.95 29.03
N GLY A 29 -12.45 26.14 27.73
CA GLY A 29 -12.06 27.34 26.98
C GLY A 29 -10.56 27.40 26.62
N VAL A 30 -9.83 26.31 26.80
CA VAL A 30 -8.42 26.23 26.41
C VAL A 30 -8.33 25.98 24.91
N ALA A 31 -7.59 26.85 24.21
CA ALA A 31 -7.36 26.71 22.78
C ALA A 31 -6.68 25.37 22.43
N PRO A 32 -6.96 24.82 21.23
CA PRO A 32 -6.25 23.63 20.75
C PRO A 32 -4.74 23.89 20.64
N PRO A 33 -3.91 22.84 20.76
CA PRO A 33 -2.46 22.98 20.70
C PRO A 33 -1.94 23.36 19.30
N PHE A 34 -2.73 23.12 18.25
CA PHE A 34 -2.38 23.43 16.87
C PHE A 34 -3.53 24.16 16.18
N ASP A 35 -3.19 25.14 15.35
CA ASP A 35 -4.17 25.85 14.52
C ASP A 35 -4.56 25.05 13.28
N HIS A 36 -3.63 24.31 12.71
CA HIS A 36 -3.82 23.51 11.50
C HIS A 36 -3.09 22.18 11.62
N VAL A 37 -3.71 21.11 11.12
CA VAL A 37 -3.14 19.76 11.10
C VAL A 37 -3.18 19.25 9.67
N VAL A 38 -2.02 18.83 9.17
CA VAL A 38 -1.86 18.18 7.87
C VAL A 38 -1.64 16.69 8.15
N VAL A 39 -2.44 15.85 7.53
CA VAL A 39 -2.42 14.41 7.71
C VAL A 39 -2.14 13.77 6.35
N ASP A 40 -1.03 13.08 6.25
CA ASP A 40 -0.66 12.29 5.08
C ASP A 40 -1.12 10.83 5.26
N GLU A 41 -1.17 10.07 4.16
CA GLU A 41 -1.65 8.67 4.12
C GLU A 41 -3.02 8.48 4.79
N SER A 42 -3.90 9.45 4.56
CA SER A 42 -5.17 9.58 5.29
C SER A 42 -6.11 8.38 5.13
N GLN A 43 -5.95 7.59 4.07
CA GLN A 43 -6.73 6.38 3.79
C GLN A 43 -6.50 5.24 4.80
N ASP A 44 -5.40 5.23 5.56
CA ASP A 44 -5.13 4.23 6.60
C ASP A 44 -5.41 4.73 8.03
N VAL A 45 -5.96 5.93 8.17
CA VAL A 45 -6.32 6.48 9.48
C VAL A 45 -7.42 5.63 10.10
N SER A 46 -7.20 5.12 11.30
CA SER A 46 -8.21 4.40 12.08
C SER A 46 -9.25 5.35 12.70
N VAL A 47 -10.39 4.80 13.12
CA VAL A 47 -11.46 5.55 13.84
C VAL A 47 -10.92 6.30 15.07
N ALA A 48 -10.03 5.66 15.85
CA ALA A 48 -9.48 6.27 17.06
C ALA A 48 -8.56 7.45 16.72
N GLN A 49 -7.73 7.32 15.67
CA GLN A 49 -6.86 8.40 15.19
C GLN A 49 -7.68 9.56 14.61
N LEU A 50 -8.73 9.30 13.82
CA LEU A 50 -9.55 10.37 13.24
C LEU A 50 -10.25 11.18 14.34
N ARG A 51 -10.79 10.53 15.37
CA ARG A 51 -11.39 11.21 16.54
C ARG A 51 -10.37 12.10 17.25
N PHE A 52 -9.15 11.61 17.42
CA PHE A 52 -8.07 12.39 18.01
C PHE A 52 -7.72 13.61 17.15
N LEU A 53 -7.56 13.44 15.84
CA LEU A 53 -7.28 14.52 14.89
C LEU A 53 -8.38 15.59 14.89
N ALA A 54 -9.66 15.16 14.90
CA ALA A 54 -10.80 16.07 15.02
C ALA A 54 -10.75 16.89 16.32
N ALA A 55 -10.41 16.27 17.46
CA ALA A 55 -10.25 16.97 18.72
C ALA A 55 -9.01 17.89 18.74
N LEU A 56 -7.97 17.55 17.98
CA LEU A 56 -6.71 18.28 17.93
C LEU A 56 -6.82 19.66 17.26
N ALA A 57 -7.61 19.76 16.19
CA ALA A 57 -7.88 21.03 15.50
C ALA A 57 -9.07 21.83 16.08
N GLY A 58 -9.85 21.20 16.96
CA GLY A 58 -11.08 21.78 17.51
C GLY A 58 -12.13 22.11 16.44
N ASN A 59 -13.00 23.09 16.70
CA ASN A 59 -14.08 23.49 15.80
C ASN A 59 -13.66 24.53 14.74
N ARG A 60 -12.35 24.63 14.44
CA ARG A 60 -11.85 25.62 13.48
C ARG A 60 -12.21 25.20 12.05
N GLY A 61 -12.80 26.12 11.29
CA GLY A 61 -13.01 25.92 9.85
C GLY A 61 -11.66 25.73 9.14
N ASN A 62 -11.55 24.69 8.31
CA ASN A 62 -10.31 24.32 7.60
C ASN A 62 -9.10 24.08 8.54
N GLY A 63 -9.33 23.61 9.77
CA GLY A 63 -8.26 23.19 10.68
C GLY A 63 -7.59 21.87 10.30
N LEU A 64 -8.22 21.05 9.46
CA LEU A 64 -7.72 19.75 9.02
C LEU A 64 -7.54 19.71 7.51
N PHE A 65 -6.38 19.22 7.08
CA PHE A 65 -6.07 18.90 5.69
C PHE A 65 -5.64 17.44 5.60
N PHE A 66 -6.25 16.69 4.69
CA PHE A 66 -5.98 15.28 4.49
C PHE A 66 -5.42 15.07 3.07
N ALA A 67 -4.31 14.36 2.98
CA ALA A 67 -3.74 13.83 1.75
C ALA A 67 -3.75 12.30 1.82
N GLY A 68 -4.17 11.66 0.74
CA GLY A 68 -4.24 10.22 0.65
C GLY A 68 -4.66 9.76 -0.74
N ASP A 69 -4.58 8.46 -0.98
CA ASP A 69 -5.02 7.80 -2.21
C ASP A 69 -5.91 6.61 -1.82
N LEU A 70 -7.19 6.67 -2.20
CA LEU A 70 -8.15 5.63 -1.83
C LEU A 70 -7.76 4.26 -2.39
N GLY A 71 -7.09 4.20 -3.55
CA GLY A 71 -6.62 2.94 -4.11
C GLY A 71 -5.32 2.42 -3.50
N GLN A 72 -4.75 3.12 -2.51
CA GLN A 72 -3.64 2.61 -1.68
C GLN A 72 -4.08 2.26 -0.25
N ARG A 73 -5.39 2.09 -0.02
CA ARG A 73 -5.90 1.65 1.28
C ARG A 73 -5.72 0.14 1.44
N ILE A 74 -4.76 -0.26 2.26
CA ILE A 74 -4.40 -1.68 2.46
C ILE A 74 -4.47 -2.13 3.93
N PHE A 75 -4.62 -1.20 4.90
CA PHE A 75 -4.59 -1.54 6.33
C PHE A 75 -5.93 -1.40 7.07
N GLN A 76 -6.91 -0.68 6.53
CA GLN A 76 -8.15 -0.37 7.24
C GLN A 76 -9.39 -0.59 6.36
N THR A 77 -10.44 -1.14 6.96
CA THR A 77 -11.80 -1.16 6.41
C THR A 77 -12.36 0.26 6.30
N PRO A 78 -13.10 0.60 5.22
CA PRO A 78 -13.75 1.89 5.10
C PRO A 78 -14.73 2.18 6.25
N PHE A 79 -14.75 3.43 6.73
CA PHE A 79 -15.73 3.93 7.71
C PHE A 79 -16.10 5.39 7.43
N SER A 80 -17.24 5.85 7.95
CA SER A 80 -17.74 7.20 7.69
C SER A 80 -16.99 8.23 8.53
N TRP A 81 -16.28 9.12 7.87
CA TRP A 81 -15.56 10.24 8.49
C TRP A 81 -16.54 11.30 8.96
N LYS A 82 -17.61 11.51 8.19
CA LYS A 82 -18.70 12.41 8.55
C LYS A 82 -19.33 12.01 9.88
N SER A 83 -19.56 10.71 10.10
CA SER A 83 -20.11 10.21 11.37
C SER A 83 -19.22 10.51 12.59
N LEU A 84 -17.93 10.77 12.34
CA LEU A 84 -16.92 11.09 13.35
C LEU A 84 -16.63 12.60 13.44
N GLY A 85 -17.45 13.43 12.78
CA GLY A 85 -17.36 14.89 12.85
C GLY A 85 -16.42 15.53 11.82
N VAL A 86 -15.90 14.76 10.86
CA VAL A 86 -15.02 15.24 9.79
C VAL A 86 -15.76 15.18 8.46
N ASP A 87 -16.31 16.32 8.00
CA ASP A 87 -17.04 16.38 6.72
C ASP A 87 -16.15 16.99 5.61
N ILE A 88 -15.58 16.14 4.76
CA ILE A 88 -14.70 16.54 3.64
C ILE A 88 -15.44 16.69 2.30
N ARG A 89 -16.74 16.42 2.25
CA ARG A 89 -17.51 16.39 1.00
C ARG A 89 -17.53 17.76 0.33
N GLY A 90 -17.33 17.78 -0.98
CA GLY A 90 -17.28 19.01 -1.78
C GLY A 90 -16.04 19.88 -1.52
N ARG A 91 -15.08 19.40 -0.73
CA ARG A 91 -13.82 20.09 -0.39
C ARG A 91 -12.58 19.29 -0.82
N SER A 92 -12.76 18.16 -1.49
CA SER A 92 -11.69 17.33 -2.04
C SER A 92 -11.23 17.85 -3.40
N ARG A 93 -9.95 17.61 -3.72
CA ARG A 93 -9.37 17.87 -5.04
C ARG A 93 -8.45 16.73 -5.41
N THR A 94 -8.76 16.05 -6.52
CA THR A 94 -7.94 14.97 -7.06
C THR A 94 -6.75 15.52 -7.85
N LEU A 95 -5.56 14.97 -7.59
CA LEU A 95 -4.35 15.26 -8.35
C LEU A 95 -4.22 14.27 -9.49
N HIS A 96 -4.23 14.76 -10.73
CA HIS A 96 -4.28 13.92 -11.92
C HIS A 96 -2.92 13.71 -12.58
N ILE A 97 -1.83 14.27 -12.04
CA ILE A 97 -0.50 14.14 -12.65
C ILE A 97 0.34 13.20 -11.79
N ASN A 98 0.71 12.05 -12.35
CA ASN A 98 1.60 11.09 -11.74
C ASN A 98 3.04 11.36 -12.18
N TYR A 99 3.89 11.73 -11.22
CA TYR A 99 5.31 12.01 -11.44
C TYR A 99 6.23 10.80 -11.15
N ARG A 100 5.69 9.74 -10.54
CA ARG A 100 6.45 8.59 -10.03
C ARG A 100 6.46 7.42 -10.99
N THR A 101 5.32 7.05 -11.56
CA THR A 101 5.17 5.77 -12.24
C THR A 101 4.99 6.00 -13.72
N SER A 102 5.71 5.24 -14.55
CA SER A 102 5.58 5.33 -16.00
C SER A 102 4.15 5.11 -16.46
N HIS A 103 3.79 5.69 -17.60
CA HIS A 103 2.46 5.51 -18.18
C HIS A 103 2.08 4.02 -18.34
N GLN A 104 3.04 3.20 -18.77
CA GLN A 104 2.85 1.77 -19.03
C GLN A 104 2.61 0.99 -17.73
N ILE A 105 3.39 1.24 -16.67
CA ILE A 105 3.18 0.60 -15.37
C ILE A 105 1.83 1.02 -14.78
N ARG A 106 1.51 2.32 -14.81
CA ARG A 106 0.25 2.84 -14.29
C ARG A 106 -0.94 2.20 -15.01
N MET A 107 -0.95 2.22 -16.34
CA MET A 107 -2.05 1.66 -17.14
C MET A 107 -2.26 0.17 -16.86
N GLN A 108 -1.18 -0.59 -16.65
CA GLN A 108 -1.29 -2.00 -16.31
C GLN A 108 -1.84 -2.19 -14.91
N ALA A 109 -1.27 -1.49 -13.92
CA ALA A 109 -1.69 -1.61 -12.52
C ALA A 109 -3.13 -1.13 -12.30
N ASP A 110 -3.58 -0.09 -13.01
CA ASP A 110 -4.94 0.44 -12.93
C ASP A 110 -6.00 -0.63 -13.29
N ARG A 111 -5.64 -1.69 -14.04
CA ARG A 111 -6.55 -2.81 -14.37
C ARG A 111 -6.91 -3.67 -13.16
N LEU A 112 -6.09 -3.66 -12.11
CA LEU A 112 -6.37 -4.39 -10.87
C LEU A 112 -7.55 -3.80 -10.09
N LEU A 113 -7.86 -2.53 -10.34
CA LEU A 113 -8.82 -1.74 -9.57
C LEU A 113 -9.95 -1.28 -10.48
N GLY A 114 -11.14 -1.06 -9.90
CA GLY A 114 -12.26 -0.49 -10.62
C GLY A 114 -11.97 0.94 -11.13
N PRO A 115 -12.65 1.39 -12.20
CA PRO A 115 -12.45 2.73 -12.76
C PRO A 115 -12.87 3.86 -11.80
N GLU A 116 -13.74 3.55 -10.83
CA GLU A 116 -14.19 4.44 -9.78
C GLU A 116 -13.98 3.79 -8.43
N VAL A 117 -13.39 4.54 -7.50
CA VAL A 117 -13.29 4.14 -6.09
C VAL A 117 -14.13 5.10 -5.27
N SER A 118 -15.18 4.59 -4.65
CA SER A 118 -16.06 5.36 -3.76
C SER A 118 -15.76 5.05 -2.30
N ASP A 119 -15.70 6.10 -1.47
CA ASP A 119 -15.73 5.95 -0.02
C ASP A 119 -17.18 5.79 0.50
N VAL A 120 -17.31 5.45 1.78
CA VAL A 120 -18.63 5.26 2.43
C VAL A 120 -19.38 6.56 2.69
N ASP A 121 -18.73 7.71 2.54
CA ASP A 121 -19.36 9.04 2.65
C ASP A 121 -19.83 9.56 1.28
N GLY A 122 -19.66 8.76 0.22
CA GLY A 122 -20.11 9.05 -1.14
C GLY A 122 -19.15 9.92 -1.95
N ASN A 123 -17.89 10.11 -1.52
CA ASN A 123 -16.87 10.67 -2.39
C ASN A 123 -16.41 9.60 -3.37
N SER A 124 -16.49 9.88 -4.66
CA SER A 124 -15.93 9.05 -5.72
C SER A 124 -14.67 9.72 -6.27
N GLU A 125 -13.61 8.93 -6.39
CA GLU A 125 -12.43 9.32 -7.15
C GLU A 125 -12.49 8.63 -8.52
N ASP A 126 -12.63 9.44 -9.56
CA ASP A 126 -12.48 8.97 -10.94
C ASP A 126 -10.99 8.87 -11.26
N ARG A 127 -10.54 7.66 -11.59
CA ARG A 127 -9.15 7.40 -11.97
C ARG A 127 -8.93 7.57 -13.47
N ARG A 128 -10.00 7.74 -14.27
CA ARG A 128 -9.97 8.03 -15.71
C ARG A 128 -9.58 9.49 -15.93
N GLY A 129 -8.27 9.72 -15.96
CA GLY A 129 -7.73 11.06 -16.19
C GLY A 129 -6.34 11.28 -15.62
N THR A 130 -5.81 10.30 -14.89
CA THR A 130 -4.43 10.34 -14.41
C THR A 130 -3.45 10.28 -15.58
N ILE A 131 -2.53 11.23 -15.66
CA ILE A 131 -1.50 11.35 -16.69
C ILE A 131 -0.14 11.16 -16.02
N SER A 132 0.61 10.16 -16.48
CA SER A 132 2.03 10.02 -16.11
C SER A 132 2.88 10.97 -16.94
N VAL A 133 3.84 11.65 -16.31
CA VAL A 133 4.71 12.63 -16.98
C VAL A 133 5.78 12.00 -17.88
N PHE A 134 5.95 10.68 -17.82
CA PHE A 134 6.93 9.96 -18.62
C PHE A 134 6.43 8.57 -19.05
N ASN A 135 7.08 8.04 -20.09
CA ASN A 135 6.88 6.68 -20.58
C ASN A 135 8.06 5.79 -20.17
N GLY A 136 7.80 4.50 -20.06
CA GLY A 136 8.77 3.44 -19.80
C GLY A 136 8.46 2.19 -20.63
N PRO A 137 9.22 1.11 -20.44
CA PRO A 137 8.90 -0.17 -21.03
C PRO A 137 7.58 -0.74 -20.51
N VAL A 138 6.97 -1.64 -21.28
CA VAL A 138 5.79 -2.40 -20.84
C VAL A 138 6.19 -3.32 -19.69
N PRO A 139 5.40 -3.40 -18.59
CA PRO A 139 5.62 -4.37 -17.52
C PRO A 139 5.69 -5.80 -18.05
N VAL A 140 6.57 -6.60 -17.45
CA VAL A 140 6.71 -8.02 -17.79
C VAL A 140 5.83 -8.83 -16.84
N ILE A 141 4.81 -9.52 -17.34
CA ILE A 141 3.95 -10.39 -16.53
C ILE A 141 4.11 -11.81 -17.05
N ARG A 142 4.55 -12.74 -16.21
CA ARG A 142 4.86 -14.11 -16.66
C ARG A 142 4.51 -15.17 -15.62
N THR A 143 3.93 -16.26 -16.12
CA THR A 143 3.69 -17.50 -15.38
C THR A 143 4.76 -18.52 -15.71
N PHE A 144 5.20 -19.28 -14.71
CA PHE A 144 6.24 -20.30 -14.81
C PHE A 144 5.71 -21.66 -14.36
N ALA A 145 6.32 -22.74 -14.84
CA ALA A 145 5.91 -24.10 -14.48
C ALA A 145 6.34 -24.49 -13.06
N ASP A 146 7.41 -23.90 -12.54
CA ASP A 146 7.93 -24.15 -11.21
C ASP A 146 8.67 -22.93 -10.64
N THR A 147 8.95 -23.00 -9.33
CA THR A 147 9.69 -21.98 -8.59
C THR A 147 11.10 -21.76 -9.16
N ALA A 148 11.77 -22.80 -9.63
CA ALA A 148 13.14 -22.71 -10.14
C ALA A 148 13.20 -21.89 -11.45
N GLY A 149 12.23 -22.10 -12.34
CA GLY A 149 12.07 -21.35 -13.57
C GLY A 149 11.76 -19.88 -13.32
N GLU A 150 10.89 -19.57 -12.35
CA GLU A 150 10.63 -18.19 -11.95
C GLU A 150 11.89 -17.52 -11.39
N VAL A 151 12.58 -18.16 -10.44
CA VAL A 151 13.82 -17.63 -9.84
C VAL A 151 14.87 -17.36 -10.91
N ALA A 152 15.08 -18.29 -11.84
CA ALA A 152 16.03 -18.11 -12.94
C ALA A 152 15.66 -16.93 -13.84
N ALA A 153 14.37 -16.78 -14.18
CA ALA A 153 13.90 -15.72 -15.06
C ALA A 153 14.01 -14.33 -14.41
N VAL A 154 13.61 -14.19 -13.13
CA VAL A 154 13.74 -12.92 -12.42
C VAL A 154 15.21 -12.58 -12.19
N THR A 155 16.06 -13.56 -11.87
CA THR A 155 17.52 -13.37 -11.77
C THR A 155 18.09 -12.76 -13.05
N GLN A 156 17.76 -13.34 -14.21
CA GLN A 156 18.20 -12.81 -15.51
C GLN A 156 17.67 -11.40 -15.77
N TRP A 157 16.42 -11.14 -15.40
CA TRP A 157 15.83 -9.82 -15.54
C TRP A 157 16.54 -8.76 -14.67
N LEU A 158 16.88 -9.08 -13.43
CA LEU A 158 17.63 -8.20 -12.53
C LEU A 158 19.06 -7.95 -13.03
N LEU A 159 19.77 -9.00 -13.45
CA LEU A 159 21.11 -8.88 -14.01
C LEU A 159 21.14 -7.94 -15.22
N ALA A 160 20.11 -7.96 -16.07
CA ALA A 160 19.98 -7.03 -17.18
C ALA A 160 19.82 -5.57 -16.71
N ARG A 161 19.05 -5.30 -15.65
CA ARG A 161 18.92 -3.94 -15.08
C ARG A 161 20.24 -3.46 -14.47
N ILE A 162 20.95 -4.33 -13.76
CA ILE A 162 22.26 -4.02 -13.18
C ILE A 162 23.28 -3.72 -14.29
N ALA A 163 23.26 -4.48 -15.39
CA ALA A 163 24.12 -4.25 -16.55
C ALA A 163 23.81 -2.91 -17.26
N GLU A 164 22.57 -2.42 -17.18
CA GLU A 164 22.16 -1.07 -17.62
C GLU A 164 22.61 0.05 -16.66
N GLY A 165 23.34 -0.29 -15.60
CA GLY A 165 23.87 0.66 -14.62
C GLY A 165 22.90 0.98 -13.48
N MET A 166 21.87 0.15 -13.26
CA MET A 166 20.97 0.33 -12.13
C MET A 166 21.67 -0.01 -10.81
N PRO A 167 21.77 0.94 -9.86
CA PRO A 167 22.35 0.67 -8.57
C PRO A 167 21.42 -0.24 -7.73
N PRO A 168 21.97 -1.14 -6.90
CA PRO A 168 21.17 -2.11 -6.14
C PRO A 168 20.04 -1.50 -5.28
N HIS A 169 20.29 -0.35 -4.65
CA HIS A 169 19.30 0.32 -3.79
C HIS A 169 18.09 0.92 -4.53
N GLU A 170 18.13 0.96 -5.87
CA GLU A 170 16.99 1.33 -6.70
C GLU A 170 16.19 0.09 -7.17
N ILE A 171 16.51 -1.10 -6.65
CA ILE A 171 15.84 -2.38 -6.93
C ILE A 171 15.06 -2.85 -5.70
N GLY A 172 13.78 -3.16 -5.90
CA GLY A 172 12.92 -3.83 -4.94
C GLY A 172 12.50 -5.22 -5.41
N ILE A 173 12.48 -6.20 -4.50
CA ILE A 173 11.86 -7.52 -4.73
C ILE A 173 10.78 -7.73 -3.68
N PHE A 174 9.53 -7.84 -4.11
CA PHE A 174 8.38 -7.92 -3.23
C PHE A 174 7.70 -9.26 -3.33
N VAL A 175 7.29 -9.77 -2.17
CA VAL A 175 6.46 -10.98 -2.05
C VAL A 175 5.29 -10.70 -1.13
N ARG A 176 4.25 -11.55 -1.16
CA ARG A 176 3.04 -11.30 -0.38
C ARG A 176 3.29 -11.36 1.13
N SER A 177 4.02 -12.35 1.60
CA SER A 177 4.25 -12.60 3.03
C SER A 177 5.66 -13.12 3.30
N ASP A 178 6.01 -13.29 4.58
CA ASP A 178 7.30 -13.85 4.98
C ASP A 178 7.46 -15.32 4.53
N ALA A 179 6.36 -16.03 4.27
CA ALA A 179 6.41 -17.42 3.81
C ALA A 179 7.10 -17.54 2.43
N GLU A 180 6.94 -16.53 1.56
CA GLU A 180 7.53 -16.48 0.24
C GLU A 180 8.90 -15.79 0.20
N MET A 181 9.37 -15.24 1.34
CA MET A 181 10.60 -14.42 1.37
C MET A 181 11.84 -15.21 0.91
N SER A 182 11.90 -16.50 1.24
CA SER A 182 12.99 -17.39 0.82
C SER A 182 13.17 -17.44 -0.71
N ARG A 183 12.08 -17.25 -1.46
CA ARG A 183 12.07 -17.24 -2.92
C ARG A 183 12.64 -15.94 -3.49
N ALA A 184 12.33 -14.81 -2.87
CA ALA A 184 12.95 -13.52 -3.19
C ALA A 184 14.46 -13.53 -2.88
N GLN A 185 14.85 -14.12 -1.74
CA GLN A 185 16.26 -14.29 -1.37
C GLN A 185 17.01 -15.15 -2.38
N ALA A 186 16.41 -16.27 -2.83
CA ALA A 186 17.02 -17.14 -3.83
C ALA A 186 17.36 -16.39 -5.14
N VAL A 187 16.52 -15.44 -5.56
CA VAL A 187 16.80 -14.57 -6.71
C VAL A 187 17.97 -13.63 -6.44
N ALA A 188 17.96 -12.94 -5.30
CA ALA A 188 19.03 -12.00 -4.95
C ALA A 188 20.38 -12.71 -4.81
N ASP A 189 20.40 -13.90 -4.18
CA ASP A 189 21.57 -14.76 -4.04
C ASP A 189 22.08 -15.22 -5.41
N ALA A 190 21.19 -15.70 -6.30
CA ALA A 190 21.54 -16.13 -7.64
C ALA A 190 22.05 -14.98 -8.54
N ALA A 191 21.59 -13.76 -8.31
CA ALA A 191 22.07 -12.55 -8.96
C ALA A 191 23.36 -11.99 -8.34
N ALA A 192 23.84 -12.56 -7.23
CA ALA A 192 24.90 -12.00 -6.39
C ALA A 192 24.65 -10.53 -6.01
N LEU A 193 23.38 -10.18 -5.80
CA LEU A 193 22.92 -8.83 -5.49
C LEU A 193 22.98 -8.62 -3.98
N PRO A 194 23.76 -7.65 -3.45
CA PRO A 194 23.70 -7.31 -2.04
C PRO A 194 22.28 -6.87 -1.67
N TYR A 195 21.68 -7.46 -0.65
CA TYR A 195 20.32 -7.17 -0.25
C TYR A 195 20.11 -7.08 1.26
N ARG A 196 19.01 -6.45 1.65
CA ARG A 196 18.46 -6.44 3.01
C ARG A 196 16.98 -6.82 2.93
N VAL A 197 16.57 -7.77 3.77
CA VAL A 197 15.14 -7.98 4.04
C VAL A 197 14.69 -6.86 4.97
N LEU A 198 13.75 -6.04 4.51
CA LEU A 198 13.22 -4.94 5.30
C LEU A 198 12.28 -5.47 6.38
N ASP A 199 12.35 -4.81 7.52
CA ASP A 199 11.44 -4.96 8.65
C ASP A 199 10.67 -3.63 8.86
N ASP A 200 9.94 -3.52 9.96
CA ASP A 200 9.13 -2.33 10.30
C ASP A 200 9.95 -1.03 10.43
N THR A 201 11.29 -1.08 10.50
CA THR A 201 12.13 0.12 10.52
C THR A 201 12.34 0.74 9.14
N VAL A 202 12.10 -0.05 8.08
CA VAL A 202 12.10 0.37 6.66
C VAL A 202 13.29 1.28 6.31
N GLU A 203 14.50 0.73 6.40
CA GLU A 203 15.74 1.45 6.08
C GLU A 203 16.33 1.03 4.72
N ILE A 204 16.36 1.97 3.77
CA ILE A 204 17.01 1.78 2.47
C ILE A 204 18.48 2.21 2.57
N THR A 205 19.39 1.28 2.28
CA THR A 205 20.83 1.52 2.34
C THR A 205 21.42 1.60 0.94
N ALA A 206 22.24 2.62 0.68
CA ALA A 206 22.93 2.78 -0.59
C ALA A 206 23.74 1.51 -0.94
N GLY A 207 23.58 1.03 -2.17
CA GLY A 207 24.27 -0.15 -2.68
C GLY A 207 23.67 -1.49 -2.22
N ILE A 208 22.53 -1.50 -1.51
CA ILE A 208 21.84 -2.71 -1.06
C ILE A 208 20.41 -2.71 -1.59
N ALA A 209 20.00 -3.77 -2.28
CA ALA A 209 18.63 -3.97 -2.75
C ALA A 209 17.66 -4.29 -1.61
N ALA A 210 16.40 -3.92 -1.77
CA ALA A 210 15.36 -4.14 -0.77
C ALA A 210 14.52 -5.37 -1.10
N LEU A 211 14.44 -6.30 -0.16
CA LEU A 211 13.48 -7.40 -0.19
C LEU A 211 12.44 -7.13 0.90
N CYS A 212 11.15 -7.16 0.59
CA CYS A 212 10.13 -6.95 1.62
C CYS A 212 8.78 -7.56 1.26
N THR A 213 7.89 -7.62 2.24
CA THR A 213 6.50 -7.94 1.97
C THR A 213 5.81 -6.77 1.25
N MET A 214 4.76 -7.05 0.48
CA MET A 214 3.98 -6.01 -0.21
C MET A 214 3.46 -4.92 0.75
N HIS A 215 3.18 -5.26 2.00
CA HIS A 215 2.72 -4.31 3.02
C HIS A 215 3.80 -3.29 3.39
N LEU A 216 5.04 -3.77 3.57
CA LEU A 216 6.19 -2.92 3.88
C LEU A 216 6.67 -2.10 2.68
N ALA A 217 6.25 -2.48 1.47
CA ALA A 217 6.57 -1.72 0.26
C ALA A 217 5.84 -0.36 0.20
N LYS A 218 4.77 -0.18 0.98
CA LYS A 218 4.01 1.08 0.98
C LYS A 218 4.90 2.25 1.43
N GLY A 219 4.82 3.36 0.69
CA GLY A 219 5.65 4.54 0.93
C GLY A 219 7.07 4.46 0.33
N LEU A 220 7.50 3.27 -0.13
CA LEU A 220 8.77 3.11 -0.83
C LEU A 220 8.65 3.43 -2.33
N GLU A 221 9.80 3.61 -2.97
CA GLU A 221 9.92 3.87 -4.40
C GLU A 221 11.23 3.27 -4.93
N PHE A 222 11.14 2.56 -6.06
CA PHE A 222 12.26 1.90 -6.71
C PHE A 222 12.18 2.09 -8.22
N ARG A 223 13.32 2.11 -8.91
CA ARG A 223 13.33 2.17 -10.38
C ARG A 223 12.95 0.85 -11.00
N ALA A 224 13.41 -0.27 -10.44
CA ALA A 224 12.97 -1.59 -10.82
C ALA A 224 12.33 -2.33 -9.65
N VAL A 225 11.18 -2.94 -9.90
CA VAL A 225 10.51 -3.81 -8.93
C VAL A 225 10.19 -5.15 -9.58
N ALA A 226 10.55 -6.24 -8.90
CA ALA A 226 10.02 -7.57 -9.15
C ALA A 226 8.98 -7.91 -8.07
N VAL A 227 7.72 -8.09 -8.46
CA VAL A 227 6.67 -8.62 -7.58
C VAL A 227 6.53 -10.12 -7.89
N MET A 228 6.96 -10.96 -6.96
CA MET A 228 7.14 -12.39 -7.19
C MET A 228 6.18 -13.23 -6.36
N ALA A 229 6.11 -14.53 -6.68
CA ALA A 229 5.28 -15.49 -5.96
C ALA A 229 3.80 -15.06 -5.93
N CYS A 230 3.31 -14.46 -7.02
CA CYS A 230 1.89 -14.13 -7.17
C CYS A 230 1.10 -15.37 -7.58
N ASP A 231 1.31 -16.47 -6.86
CA ASP A 231 0.73 -17.77 -7.14
C ASP A 231 -0.73 -17.81 -6.66
N ASP A 232 -1.48 -18.82 -7.10
CA ASP A 232 -2.78 -19.14 -6.51
C ASP A 232 -2.64 -19.37 -5.00
N GLU A 233 -3.69 -19.06 -4.23
CA GLU A 233 -3.74 -19.09 -2.76
C GLU A 233 -2.76 -18.15 -2.01
N ILE A 234 -1.73 -17.61 -2.67
CA ILE A 234 -0.81 -16.63 -2.08
C ILE A 234 -1.41 -15.23 -2.20
N ILE A 235 -1.85 -14.84 -3.39
CA ILE A 235 -2.55 -13.57 -3.60
C ILE A 235 -3.74 -13.80 -4.54
N PRO A 236 -4.99 -13.68 -4.09
CA PRO A 236 -5.41 -13.38 -2.72
C PRO A 236 -5.03 -14.48 -1.73
N LEU A 237 -4.70 -14.08 -0.50
CA LEU A 237 -4.27 -15.02 0.54
C LEU A 237 -5.42 -15.94 0.99
N GLN A 238 -5.29 -17.24 0.74
CA GLN A 238 -6.34 -18.25 0.97
C GLN A 238 -6.84 -18.28 2.41
N SER A 239 -5.94 -18.20 3.40
CA SER A 239 -6.33 -18.19 4.82
C SER A 239 -7.23 -17.01 5.22
N ARG A 240 -7.17 -15.88 4.49
CA ARG A 240 -8.12 -14.77 4.70
C ARG A 240 -9.49 -15.14 4.17
N ILE A 241 -9.56 -15.72 2.98
CA ILE A 241 -10.81 -16.15 2.34
C ILE A 241 -11.52 -17.19 3.21
N GLU A 242 -10.81 -18.19 3.72
CA GLU A 242 -11.38 -19.24 4.57
C GLU A 242 -11.89 -18.75 5.93
N SER A 243 -11.40 -17.60 6.41
CA SER A 243 -11.78 -17.05 7.70
C SER A 243 -13.18 -16.39 7.73
N VAL A 244 -13.81 -16.25 6.57
CA VAL A 244 -15.04 -15.49 6.39
C VAL A 244 -16.24 -16.39 6.14
N SER A 245 -17.38 -16.04 6.76
CA SER A 245 -18.66 -16.73 6.57
C SER A 245 -19.60 -16.03 5.57
N ASP A 246 -19.42 -14.74 5.32
CA ASP A 246 -20.38 -13.88 4.64
C ASP A 246 -19.80 -13.32 3.33
N ASN A 247 -20.60 -13.28 2.26
CA ASN A 247 -20.11 -12.86 0.93
C ASN A 247 -19.60 -11.41 0.85
N ALA A 248 -20.17 -10.50 1.64
CA ALA A 248 -19.74 -9.09 1.63
C ALA A 248 -18.30 -8.93 2.16
N ASP A 249 -17.93 -9.74 3.15
CA ASP A 249 -16.59 -9.77 3.73
C ASP A 249 -15.59 -10.41 2.75
N LEU A 250 -16.04 -11.35 1.90
CA LEU A 250 -15.22 -11.92 0.82
C LEU A 250 -14.88 -10.86 -0.23
N ASP A 251 -15.87 -10.10 -0.72
CA ASP A 251 -15.63 -9.02 -1.69
C ASP A 251 -14.65 -7.97 -1.14
N GLU A 252 -14.74 -7.65 0.16
CA GLU A 252 -13.78 -6.77 0.83
C GLU A 252 -12.36 -7.37 0.85
N ILE A 253 -12.21 -8.66 1.18
CA ILE A 253 -10.90 -9.31 1.17
C ILE A 253 -10.28 -9.25 -0.22
N TYR A 254 -11.02 -9.65 -1.25
CA TYR A 254 -10.55 -9.60 -2.64
C TYR A 254 -10.16 -8.19 -3.04
N SER A 255 -10.99 -7.20 -2.70
CA SER A 255 -10.67 -5.80 -2.92
C SER A 255 -9.35 -5.40 -2.23
N THR A 256 -9.17 -5.72 -0.94
CA THR A 256 -7.94 -5.37 -0.22
C THR A 256 -6.69 -6.08 -0.76
N GLU A 257 -6.78 -7.34 -1.19
CA GLU A 257 -5.66 -8.06 -1.80
C GLU A 257 -5.33 -7.50 -3.19
N ARG A 258 -6.32 -7.06 -3.98
CA ARG A 258 -6.09 -6.32 -5.24
C ARG A 258 -5.39 -4.98 -5.00
N HIS A 259 -5.81 -4.24 -3.98
CA HIS A 259 -5.15 -2.99 -3.58
C HIS A 259 -3.71 -3.23 -3.14
N LEU A 260 -3.44 -4.35 -2.46
CA LEU A 260 -2.09 -4.73 -2.06
C LEU A 260 -1.18 -4.97 -3.27
N LEU A 261 -1.65 -5.73 -4.26
CA LEU A 261 -0.90 -5.95 -5.51
C LEU A 261 -0.71 -4.65 -6.30
N TYR A 262 -1.74 -3.81 -6.37
CA TYR A 262 -1.66 -2.48 -7.00
C TYR A 262 -0.60 -1.59 -6.33
N VAL A 263 -0.59 -1.53 -4.99
CA VAL A 263 0.42 -0.76 -4.23
C VAL A 263 1.82 -1.28 -4.55
N ALA A 264 2.03 -2.60 -4.52
CA ALA A 264 3.31 -3.22 -4.83
C ALA A 264 3.80 -2.89 -6.25
N CYS A 265 2.92 -3.00 -7.25
CA CYS A 265 3.24 -2.69 -8.64
C CYS A 265 3.58 -1.20 -8.84
N THR A 266 2.85 -0.30 -8.18
CA THR A 266 3.04 1.16 -8.32
C THR A 266 4.23 1.73 -7.55
N ARG A 267 4.98 0.90 -6.79
CA ARG A 267 6.28 1.32 -6.25
C ARG A 267 7.37 1.35 -7.32
N ALA A 268 7.11 0.71 -8.47
CA ALA A 268 8.00 0.73 -9.62
C ALA A 268 7.87 2.05 -10.38
N ARG A 269 9.01 2.69 -10.64
CA ARG A 269 9.10 3.90 -11.46
C ARG A 269 9.33 3.56 -12.94
N ASP A 270 10.39 2.80 -13.25
CA ASP A 270 10.85 2.57 -14.62
C ASP A 270 10.51 1.16 -15.12
N HIS A 271 10.80 0.12 -14.33
CA HIS A 271 10.66 -1.28 -14.72
C HIS A 271 9.84 -2.07 -13.69
N LEU A 272 8.84 -2.81 -14.18
CA LEU A 272 8.04 -3.73 -13.36
C LEU A 272 8.08 -5.13 -13.98
N MET A 273 8.33 -6.13 -13.14
CA MET A 273 8.10 -7.53 -13.46
C MET A 273 7.17 -8.14 -12.41
N VAL A 274 6.12 -8.84 -12.85
CA VAL A 274 5.17 -9.56 -11.99
C VAL A 274 5.18 -11.03 -12.38
N THR A 275 5.36 -11.93 -11.42
CA THR A 275 5.54 -13.35 -11.71
C THR A 275 4.77 -14.28 -10.78
N CYS A 276 4.43 -15.46 -11.30
CA CYS A 276 3.81 -16.55 -10.55
C CYS A 276 4.26 -17.93 -11.07
N VAL A 277 4.07 -18.98 -10.26
CA VAL A 277 4.01 -20.38 -10.70
C VAL A 277 2.58 -20.75 -11.07
N ASP A 278 2.40 -21.68 -11.98
CA ASP A 278 1.11 -22.31 -12.28
C ASP A 278 0.68 -23.29 -11.15
N PRO A 279 -0.56 -23.21 -10.62
CA PRO A 279 -1.58 -22.21 -10.93
C PRO A 279 -1.25 -20.83 -10.38
N GLY A 280 -1.38 -19.81 -11.23
CA GLY A 280 -1.13 -18.40 -10.88
C GLY A 280 -2.34 -17.71 -10.28
N SER A 281 -2.11 -16.60 -9.59
CA SER A 281 -3.18 -15.72 -9.12
C SER A 281 -4.08 -15.25 -10.25
N GLU A 282 -5.40 -15.27 -10.02
CA GLU A 282 -6.39 -14.69 -10.92
C GLU A 282 -6.14 -13.19 -11.20
N PHE A 283 -5.51 -12.45 -10.28
CA PHE A 283 -5.24 -11.02 -10.45
C PHE A 283 -4.20 -10.74 -11.55
N LEU A 284 -3.39 -11.74 -11.93
CA LEU A 284 -2.45 -11.59 -13.04
C LEU A 284 -3.15 -11.62 -14.40
N GLU A 285 -4.31 -12.29 -14.50
CA GLU A 285 -5.13 -12.28 -15.71
C GLU A 285 -5.66 -10.87 -15.99
N ASP A 286 -6.13 -10.17 -14.95
CA ASP A 286 -6.61 -8.80 -15.04
C ASP A 286 -5.51 -7.83 -15.47
N LEU A 287 -4.27 -8.07 -15.03
CA LEU A 287 -3.15 -7.30 -15.50
C LEU A 287 -2.95 -7.53 -17.01
N GLN A 288 -3.06 -8.76 -17.51
CA GLN A 288 -2.77 -9.09 -18.92
C GLN A 288 -3.89 -8.71 -19.92
N CYS A 289 -5.16 -8.66 -19.49
CA CYS A 289 -6.33 -8.43 -20.35
C CYS A 289 -6.48 -6.99 -20.84
#